data_AF-A0A9X2P2X9-F1
#
_entry.id   AF-A0A9X2P2X9-F1
#
_cell.length_a   1.000
_cell.length_b   1.000
_cell.length_c   1.000
_cell.angle_alpha   90.00
_cell.angle_beta   90.00
_cell.angle_gamma   90.00
#
_symmetry.space_group_name_H-M   'P 1'
#
loop_
_entity.id
_entity.type
_entity.pdbx_description
1 polymer ?
#
loop_
_entity_poly.entity_id
_entity_poly.type
_entity_poly.pdbx_seq_one_letter_code
_entity_poly.pdbx_strand_id
1 'polypeptide(L)'
;MTDKKIDIDQMMIDEWRQLGFYYDLDERLGVNQWRFYGSKSGLQNFVKLLDDYTNSPSRDIVFEHDHYGPYMYLKIITLDDQAIITDNAIGGTIADLKKLRKIIADKLSKAEPGQTFNIDKDYGINNTVTAKFFVMADNFDPVSMDELIVSGRQKIVNHKHSPQGLD
;
A
#
# COMPACT_ATOMS: atom_id res chain seq x y z
N MET A 1 12.35 -15.56 33.11
CA MET A 1 12.05 -15.53 31.67
C MET A 1 12.16 -14.07 31.27
N THR A 2 13.19 -13.70 30.51
CA THR A 2 13.37 -12.32 30.06
C THR A 2 12.29 -12.03 29.02
N ASP A 3 11.35 -11.15 29.35
CA ASP A 3 10.44 -10.54 28.39
C ASP A 3 11.28 -10.00 27.24
N LYS A 4 11.20 -10.68 26.09
CA LYS A 4 11.87 -10.25 24.87
C LYS A 4 11.09 -9.02 24.42
N LYS A 5 11.58 -7.83 24.79
CA LYS A 5 11.00 -6.55 24.38
C LYS A 5 10.84 -6.59 22.85
N ILE A 6 9.60 -6.60 22.39
CA ILE A 6 9.30 -6.57 20.95
C ILE A 6 9.89 -5.27 20.40
N ASP A 7 10.79 -5.39 19.44
CA ASP A 7 11.32 -4.24 18.73
C ASP A 7 10.33 -3.89 17.60
N ILE A 8 9.38 -3.02 17.94
CA ILE A 8 8.31 -2.59 17.03
C ILE A 8 8.90 -1.95 15.78
N ASP A 9 9.99 -1.19 15.90
CA ASP A 9 10.63 -0.55 14.74
C ASP A 9 11.19 -1.63 13.79
N GLN A 10 11.82 -2.67 14.33
CA GLN A 10 12.31 -3.79 13.52
C GLN A 10 11.17 -4.57 12.85
N MET A 11 10.05 -4.77 13.53
CA MET A 11 8.87 -5.40 12.92
C MET A 11 8.34 -4.59 11.74
N MET A 12 8.21 -3.27 11.88
CA MET A 12 7.76 -2.40 10.80
C MET A 12 8.75 -2.37 9.62
N ILE A 13 10.05 -2.37 9.91
CA ILE A 13 11.12 -2.50 8.90
C ILE A 13 10.97 -3.81 8.11
N ASP A 14 10.76 -4.92 8.81
CA ASP A 14 10.62 -6.24 8.21
C ASP A 14 9.34 -6.33 7.36
N GLU A 15 8.24 -5.77 7.85
CA GLU A 15 6.97 -5.71 7.12
C GLU A 15 7.06 -4.84 5.85
N TRP A 16 7.73 -3.69 5.89
CA TRP A 16 7.97 -2.89 4.67
C TRP A 16 8.81 -3.66 3.64
N ARG A 17 9.86 -4.34 4.09
CA ARG A 17 10.72 -5.15 3.20
C ARG A 17 10.00 -6.38 2.67
N GLN A 18 9.13 -7.00 3.46
CA GLN A 18 8.28 -8.10 3.03
C GLN A 18 7.24 -7.63 2.01
N LEU A 19 6.64 -6.46 2.21
CA LEU A 19 5.73 -5.84 1.24
C LEU A 19 6.48 -5.52 -0.07
N GLY A 20 7.73 -5.07 0.02
CA GLY A 20 8.63 -4.81 -1.10
C GLY A 20 8.44 -3.45 -1.77
N PHE A 21 7.45 -2.67 -1.33
CA PHE A 21 7.24 -1.30 -1.74
C PHE A 21 6.75 -0.49 -0.53
N TYR A 22 7.02 0.81 -0.55
CA TYR A 22 6.46 1.76 0.38
C TYR A 22 5.20 2.39 -0.23
N TYR A 23 4.24 2.75 0.60
CA TYR A 23 3.12 3.55 0.17
C TYR A 23 2.81 4.68 1.16
N ASP A 24 2.25 5.76 0.63
CA ASP A 24 1.59 6.80 1.42
C ASP A 24 0.37 7.36 0.68
N LEU A 25 -0.44 8.11 1.41
CA LEU A 25 -1.50 8.93 0.84
C LEU A 25 -1.11 10.39 1.01
N ASP A 26 -0.90 11.09 -0.10
CA ASP A 26 -0.71 12.53 -0.10
C ASP A 26 -2.07 13.23 -0.16
N GLU A 27 -2.59 13.56 1.02
CA GLU A 27 -3.86 14.25 1.25
C GLU A 27 -3.75 15.78 1.13
N ARG A 28 -2.60 16.32 0.68
CA ARG A 28 -2.49 17.77 0.49
C ARG A 28 -3.50 18.24 -0.55
N LEU A 29 -4.17 19.34 -0.26
CA LEU A 29 -5.20 19.92 -1.11
C LEU A 29 -4.69 20.09 -2.55
N GLY A 30 -5.38 19.48 -3.51
CA GLY A 30 -5.04 19.52 -4.93
C GLY A 30 -4.05 18.45 -5.39
N VAL A 31 -3.57 17.57 -4.49
CA VAL A 31 -2.76 16.39 -4.86
C VAL A 31 -3.59 15.12 -4.82
N ASN A 32 -4.20 14.79 -3.67
CA ASN A 32 -5.06 13.62 -3.45
C ASN A 32 -4.57 12.37 -4.20
N GLN A 33 -3.48 11.79 -3.70
CA GLN A 33 -2.77 10.73 -4.40
C GLN A 33 -2.27 9.63 -3.47
N TRP A 34 -2.68 8.39 -3.74
CA TRP A 34 -1.93 7.23 -3.25
C TRP A 34 -0.62 7.15 -4.01
N ARG A 35 0.50 7.05 -3.31
CA ARG A 35 1.82 6.91 -3.92
C ARG A 35 2.41 5.57 -3.55
N PHE A 36 2.97 4.91 -4.55
CA PHE A 36 3.63 3.63 -4.41
C PHE A 36 5.07 3.78 -4.88
N TYR A 37 6.02 3.55 -3.97
CA TYR A 37 7.45 3.65 -4.24
C TYR A 37 8.07 2.27 -4.11
N GLY A 38 8.68 1.78 -5.18
CA GLY A 38 9.35 0.49 -5.15
C GLY A 38 10.22 0.29 -6.37
N SER A 39 11.20 -0.60 -6.27
CA SER A 39 11.82 -1.17 -7.46
C SER A 39 10.75 -1.86 -8.32
N LYS A 40 11.07 -2.17 -9.57
CA LYS A 40 10.12 -2.89 -10.46
C LYS A 40 9.66 -4.21 -9.85
N SER A 41 10.59 -4.99 -9.28
CA SER A 41 10.27 -6.23 -8.57
C SER A 41 9.46 -5.99 -7.30
N GLY A 42 9.77 -4.93 -6.55
CA GLY A 42 9.02 -4.53 -5.36
C GLY A 42 7.56 -4.17 -5.67
N LEU A 43 7.32 -3.33 -6.67
CA LEU A 43 5.97 -2.97 -7.11
C LEU A 43 5.20 -4.14 -7.71
N GLN A 44 5.89 -5.16 -8.23
CA GLN A 44 5.27 -6.41 -8.67
C GLN A 44 4.56 -7.14 -7.51
N ASN A 45 4.99 -6.92 -6.25
CA ASN A 45 4.29 -7.49 -5.10
C ASN A 45 2.88 -6.88 -4.93
N PHE A 46 2.64 -5.62 -5.30
CA PHE A 46 1.30 -5.06 -5.30
C PHE A 46 0.39 -5.75 -6.34
N VAL A 47 0.95 -6.06 -7.51
CA VAL A 47 0.26 -6.85 -8.54
C VAL A 47 -0.09 -8.25 -8.01
N LYS A 48 0.86 -8.90 -7.33
CA LYS A 48 0.66 -10.21 -6.71
C LYS A 48 -0.43 -10.16 -5.62
N LEU A 49 -0.42 -9.12 -4.80
CA LEU A 49 -1.37 -8.92 -3.71
C LEU A 49 -2.81 -8.77 -4.24
N LEU A 50 -3.01 -8.02 -5.33
CA LEU A 50 -4.31 -7.99 -6.02
C LEU A 50 -4.68 -9.36 -6.62
N ASP A 51 -3.71 -10.10 -7.14
CA ASP A 51 -3.90 -11.46 -7.67
C ASP A 51 -4.36 -12.42 -6.57
N ASP A 52 -3.68 -12.44 -5.43
CA ASP A 52 -3.99 -13.28 -4.27
C ASP A 52 -5.39 -12.94 -3.73
N TYR A 53 -5.70 -11.64 -3.56
CA TYR A 53 -7.00 -11.18 -3.10
C TYR A 53 -8.13 -11.64 -4.02
N THR A 54 -7.98 -11.42 -5.33
CA THR A 54 -9.03 -11.71 -6.33
C THR A 54 -9.18 -13.19 -6.70
N ASN A 55 -8.26 -14.04 -6.26
CA ASN A 55 -8.33 -15.49 -6.45
C ASN A 55 -8.84 -16.24 -5.21
N SER A 56 -9.09 -15.57 -4.10
CA SER A 56 -9.72 -16.18 -2.93
C SER A 56 -11.26 -16.09 -3.03
N PRO A 57 -12.00 -17.22 -3.07
CA PRO A 57 -13.46 -17.20 -3.15
C PRO A 57 -14.13 -16.48 -1.98
N SER A 58 -13.49 -16.44 -0.81
CA SER A 58 -14.02 -15.72 0.36
C SER A 58 -14.07 -14.20 0.16
N ARG A 59 -13.34 -13.68 -0.83
CA ARG A 59 -13.26 -12.25 -1.13
C ARG A 59 -14.36 -11.77 -2.07
N ASP A 60 -15.16 -12.67 -2.64
CA ASP A 60 -16.32 -12.32 -3.47
C ASP A 60 -17.58 -12.07 -2.62
N ILE A 61 -17.41 -11.24 -1.57
CA ILE A 61 -18.45 -10.80 -0.66
C ILE A 61 -18.35 -9.27 -0.60
N VAL A 62 -19.48 -8.58 -0.76
CA VAL A 62 -19.53 -7.12 -0.72
C VAL A 62 -19.01 -6.62 0.64
N PHE A 63 -18.13 -5.62 0.58
CA PHE A 63 -17.40 -5.02 1.70
C PHE A 63 -16.35 -5.89 2.39
N GLU A 64 -16.11 -7.11 1.90
CA GLU A 64 -14.92 -7.86 2.29
C GLU A 64 -13.67 -7.07 1.88
N HIS A 65 -12.65 -7.06 2.73
CA HIS A 65 -11.47 -6.23 2.52
C HIS A 65 -10.25 -6.77 3.23
N ASP A 66 -9.08 -6.32 2.77
CA ASP A 66 -7.80 -6.50 3.42
C ASP A 66 -7.08 -5.17 3.58
N HIS A 67 -6.25 -5.11 4.62
CA HIS A 67 -5.34 -4.02 4.91
C HIS A 67 -3.89 -4.51 4.78
N TYR A 68 -3.02 -3.68 4.21
CA TYR A 68 -1.67 -4.09 3.85
C TYR A 68 -0.60 -3.14 4.39
N GLY A 69 0.57 -3.70 4.72
CA GLY A 69 1.74 -2.97 5.20
C GLY A 69 1.65 -2.49 6.66
N PRO A 70 2.73 -1.90 7.18
CA PRO A 70 2.89 -1.69 8.63
C PRO A 70 1.85 -0.79 9.28
N TYR A 71 1.36 0.20 8.54
CA TYR A 71 0.35 1.13 9.03
C TYR A 71 -1.08 0.70 8.71
N MET A 72 -1.27 -0.37 7.93
CA MET A 72 -2.57 -0.93 7.59
C MET A 72 -3.53 0.07 6.91
N TYR A 73 -3.03 1.13 6.27
CA TYR A 73 -3.87 2.13 5.59
C TYR A 73 -4.23 1.75 4.16
N LEU A 74 -3.35 1.01 3.47
CA LEU A 74 -3.64 0.52 2.13
C LEU A 74 -4.72 -0.56 2.20
N LYS A 75 -5.93 -0.20 1.79
CA LYS A 75 -7.11 -1.06 1.82
C LYS A 75 -7.55 -1.45 0.42
N ILE A 76 -7.70 -2.76 0.19
CA ILE A 76 -8.39 -3.33 -0.98
C ILE A 76 -9.75 -3.84 -0.53
N ILE A 77 -10.82 -3.49 -1.25
CA ILE A 77 -12.19 -3.83 -0.88
C ILE A 77 -13.01 -4.33 -2.07
N THR A 78 -13.82 -5.35 -1.83
CA THR A 78 -14.82 -5.82 -2.81
C THR A 78 -16.07 -4.97 -2.74
N LEU A 79 -16.49 -4.42 -3.88
CA LEU A 79 -17.71 -3.65 -4.07
C LEU A 79 -18.59 -4.35 -5.12
N ASP A 80 -19.87 -4.03 -5.15
CA ASP A 80 -20.87 -4.67 -6.00
C ASP A 80 -20.99 -4.06 -7.39
N ASP A 81 -20.83 -2.73 -7.53
CA ASP A 81 -21.13 -2.06 -8.81
C ASP A 81 -20.17 -0.93 -9.23
N GLN A 82 -19.06 -0.72 -8.51
CA GLN A 82 -18.18 0.43 -8.73
C GLN A 82 -16.70 0.12 -8.63
N ALA A 83 -15.95 0.37 -9.71
CA ALA A 83 -14.49 0.50 -9.68
C ALA A 83 -14.11 1.93 -9.23
N ILE A 84 -13.40 2.05 -8.11
CA ILE A 84 -13.07 3.35 -7.52
C ILE A 84 -11.74 3.34 -6.76
N ILE A 85 -11.02 4.46 -6.83
CA ILE A 85 -9.90 4.79 -5.94
C ILE A 85 -10.31 6.02 -5.13
N THR A 86 -10.33 5.87 -3.82
CA THR A 86 -10.56 6.95 -2.85
C THR A 86 -9.37 7.09 -1.91
N ASP A 87 -9.43 8.06 -1.02
CA ASP A 87 -8.49 8.23 0.11
C ASP A 87 -8.52 7.03 1.07
N ASN A 88 -9.68 6.37 1.20
CA ASN A 88 -9.84 5.27 2.14
C ASN A 88 -9.56 3.88 1.55
N ALA A 89 -9.74 3.68 0.24
CA ALA A 89 -9.59 2.35 -0.36
C ALA A 89 -9.40 2.37 -1.88
N ILE A 90 -8.91 1.24 -2.39
CA ILE A 90 -9.03 0.85 -3.79
C ILE A 90 -10.09 -0.26 -3.84
N GLY A 91 -11.18 -0.04 -4.56
CA GLY A 91 -12.34 -0.93 -4.52
C GLY A 91 -12.96 -1.21 -5.87
N GLY A 92 -13.58 -2.39 -5.98
CA GLY A 92 -14.34 -2.81 -7.14
C GLY A 92 -14.85 -4.23 -7.03
N THR A 93 -15.57 -4.70 -8.05
CA THR A 93 -15.89 -6.13 -8.15
C THR A 93 -14.58 -6.94 -8.29
N ILE A 94 -14.64 -8.26 -8.08
CA ILE A 94 -13.49 -9.14 -8.36
C ILE A 94 -13.00 -8.97 -9.81
N ALA A 95 -13.91 -8.77 -10.76
CA ALA A 95 -13.55 -8.53 -12.15
C ALA A 95 -12.82 -7.19 -12.34
N ASP A 96 -13.27 -6.13 -11.66
CA ASP A 96 -12.62 -4.82 -11.70
C ASP A 96 -11.22 -4.87 -11.09
N LEU A 97 -11.07 -5.49 -9.92
CA LEU A 97 -9.77 -5.63 -9.27
C LEU A 97 -8.78 -6.46 -10.12
N LYS A 98 -9.27 -7.48 -10.84
CA LYS A 98 -8.46 -8.21 -11.84
C LYS A 98 -8.07 -7.30 -13.02
N LYS A 99 -8.96 -6.43 -13.48
CA LYS A 99 -8.65 -5.42 -14.50
C LYS A 99 -7.60 -4.44 -14.00
N LEU A 100 -7.71 -3.93 -12.76
CA LEU A 100 -6.71 -3.07 -12.14
C LEU A 100 -5.33 -3.73 -12.10
N ARG A 101 -5.29 -4.96 -11.59
CA ARG A 101 -4.08 -5.80 -11.55
C ARG A 101 -3.42 -5.88 -12.93
N LYS A 102 -4.21 -6.07 -13.99
CA LYS A 102 -3.70 -6.10 -15.38
C LYS A 102 -3.17 -4.73 -15.83
N ILE A 103 -3.89 -3.64 -15.58
CA ILE A 103 -3.44 -2.29 -15.95
C ILE A 103 -2.10 -1.98 -15.29
N ILE A 104 -1.95 -2.25 -14.00
CA ILE A 104 -0.71 -2.00 -13.25
C ILE A 104 0.42 -2.87 -13.81
N ALA A 105 0.19 -4.18 -14.00
CA ALA A 105 1.20 -5.08 -14.56
C ALA A 105 1.68 -4.61 -15.95
N ASP A 106 0.75 -4.22 -16.82
CA ASP A 106 1.05 -3.76 -18.17
C ASP A 106 1.85 -2.46 -18.16
N LYS A 107 1.51 -1.50 -17.29
CA LYS A 107 2.27 -0.24 -17.14
C LYS A 107 3.64 -0.46 -16.51
N LEU A 108 3.70 -1.27 -15.45
CA LEU A 108 4.93 -1.58 -14.74
C LEU A 108 5.93 -2.32 -15.65
N SER A 109 5.46 -3.24 -16.49
CA SER A 109 6.33 -3.98 -17.42
C SER A 109 7.08 -3.07 -18.41
N LYS A 110 6.50 -1.92 -18.77
CA LYS A 110 7.04 -0.94 -19.72
C LYS A 110 7.82 0.19 -19.05
N ALA A 111 7.67 0.34 -17.74
CA ALA A 111 8.33 1.39 -16.98
C ALA A 111 9.77 0.99 -16.63
N GLU A 112 10.64 1.99 -16.68
CA GLU A 112 12.05 1.92 -16.29
C GLU A 112 12.29 2.68 -14.97
N PRO A 113 13.37 2.35 -14.22
CA PRO A 113 13.75 3.12 -13.04
C PRO A 113 13.83 4.64 -13.30
N GLY A 114 13.30 5.42 -12.36
CA GLY A 114 13.15 6.88 -12.45
C GLY A 114 11.87 7.35 -13.13
N GLN A 115 11.10 6.46 -13.76
CA GLN A 115 9.80 6.81 -14.35
C GLN A 115 8.66 6.71 -13.36
N THR A 116 7.56 7.37 -13.70
CA THR A 116 6.30 7.29 -12.95
C THR A 116 5.13 7.03 -13.87
N PHE A 117 4.10 6.37 -13.36
CA PHE A 117 2.82 6.25 -14.06
C PHE A 117 1.64 6.38 -13.10
N ASN A 118 0.49 6.79 -13.63
CA ASN A 118 -0.73 6.96 -12.86
C ASN A 118 -1.78 5.92 -13.25
N ILE A 119 -2.60 5.53 -12.28
CA ILE A 119 -3.90 4.91 -12.46
C ILE A 119 -4.94 5.91 -11.95
N ASP A 120 -5.88 6.23 -12.81
CA ASP A 120 -6.98 7.15 -12.54
C ASP A 120 -8.21 6.65 -13.33
N LYS A 121 -8.70 7.43 -14.30
CA LYS A 121 -9.90 7.12 -15.08
C LYS A 121 -9.82 5.85 -15.93
N ASP A 122 -8.62 5.30 -16.13
CA ASP A 122 -8.42 4.00 -16.76
C ASP A 122 -8.91 2.83 -15.90
N TYR A 123 -8.97 3.01 -14.58
CA TYR A 123 -9.62 2.07 -13.67
C TYR A 123 -11.10 2.38 -13.46
N GLY A 124 -11.42 3.58 -12.96
CA GLY A 124 -12.77 4.00 -12.58
C GLY A 124 -13.00 5.49 -12.86
N ILE A 125 -14.15 5.84 -13.45
CA ILE A 125 -14.43 7.22 -13.87
C ILE A 125 -14.63 8.16 -12.67
N ASN A 126 -15.08 7.60 -11.54
CA ASN A 126 -15.48 8.31 -10.33
C ASN A 126 -14.38 8.32 -9.25
N ASN A 127 -13.13 8.01 -9.60
CA ASN A 127 -12.03 8.09 -8.66
C ASN A 127 -11.94 9.50 -8.06
N THR A 128 -11.78 9.56 -6.74
CA THR A 128 -11.54 10.82 -6.02
C THR A 128 -10.05 11.04 -5.72
N VAL A 129 -9.25 9.98 -5.90
CA VAL A 129 -7.79 9.94 -5.67
C VAL A 129 -7.11 9.24 -6.85
N THR A 130 -5.93 9.73 -7.23
CA THR A 130 -5.07 9.04 -8.22
C THR A 130 -4.13 8.07 -7.53
N ALA A 131 -3.90 6.87 -8.10
CA ALA A 131 -2.79 6.01 -7.66
C ALA A 131 -1.57 6.25 -8.55
N LYS A 132 -0.48 6.75 -7.98
CA LYS A 132 0.78 7.03 -8.69
C LYS A 132 1.88 6.09 -8.26
N PHE A 133 2.52 5.48 -9.25
CA PHE A 133 3.63 4.56 -9.06
C PHE A 133 4.92 5.25 -9.43
N PHE A 134 5.88 5.21 -8.53
CA PHE A 134 7.24 5.70 -8.68
C PHE A 134 8.16 4.49 -8.79
N VAL A 135 8.66 4.21 -10.00
CA VAL A 135 9.56 3.08 -10.25
C VAL A 135 10.97 3.50 -9.82
N MET A 136 11.42 2.94 -8.71
CA MET A 136 12.70 3.25 -8.10
C MET A 136 13.82 2.36 -8.67
N ALA A 137 15.06 2.64 -8.31
CA ALA A 137 16.21 1.80 -8.65
C ALA A 137 16.04 0.36 -8.13
N ASP A 138 16.69 -0.61 -8.77
CA ASP A 138 16.53 -2.04 -8.46
C ASP A 138 16.89 -2.41 -7.01
N ASN A 139 17.81 -1.66 -6.39
CA ASN A 139 18.27 -1.85 -5.01
C ASN A 139 17.54 -0.95 -4.00
N PHE A 140 16.42 -0.34 -4.40
CA PHE A 140 15.63 0.51 -3.52
C PHE A 140 15.12 -0.26 -2.29
N ASP A 141 15.33 0.29 -1.09
CA ASP A 141 14.77 -0.21 0.17
C ASP A 141 13.51 0.61 0.51
N PRO A 142 12.31 0.00 0.59
CA PRO A 142 11.07 0.74 0.90
C PRO A 142 11.13 1.46 2.26
N VAL A 143 11.92 0.96 3.21
CA VAL A 143 12.11 1.61 4.52
C VAL A 143 12.68 3.02 4.38
N SER A 144 13.45 3.29 3.32
CA SER A 144 14.06 4.62 3.10
C SER A 144 13.04 5.75 2.89
N MET A 145 11.78 5.42 2.61
CA MET A 145 10.69 6.39 2.45
C MET A 145 9.88 6.62 3.74
N ASP A 146 10.03 5.76 4.76
CA ASP A 146 9.33 5.93 6.03
C ASP A 146 10.06 6.93 6.93
N GLU A 147 9.60 8.19 6.92
CA GLU A 147 10.25 9.26 7.68
C GLU A 147 10.28 9.00 9.19
N LEU A 148 9.28 8.32 9.77
CA LEU A 148 9.24 8.05 11.21
C LEU A 148 10.32 7.06 11.62
N ILE A 149 10.54 6.02 10.80
CA ILE A 149 11.62 5.05 10.98
C ILE A 149 12.98 5.70 10.69
N VAL A 150 13.14 6.37 9.55
CA VAL A 150 14.42 6.97 9.14
C VAL A 150 14.89 8.06 10.10
N SER A 151 13.97 8.88 10.62
CA SER A 151 14.32 9.93 11.60
C SER A 151 14.46 9.41 13.04
N GLY A 152 14.16 8.13 13.29
CA GLY A 152 14.12 7.54 14.64
C GLY A 152 12.98 8.07 15.52
N ARG A 153 12.03 8.83 14.96
CA ARG A 153 10.89 9.41 15.69
C ARG A 153 9.81 8.38 16.02
N GLN A 154 9.80 7.22 15.38
CA GLN A 154 8.85 6.15 15.68
C GLN A 154 8.88 5.73 17.16
N LYS A 155 10.07 5.74 17.78
CA LYS A 155 10.24 5.48 19.22
C LYS A 155 9.45 6.46 20.10
N ILE A 156 9.33 7.73 19.68
CA ILE A 156 8.61 8.77 20.42
C ILE A 156 7.09 8.55 20.29
N VAL A 157 6.62 8.17 19.10
CA VAL A 157 5.20 7.83 18.86
C VAL A 157 4.80 6.60 19.68
N ASN A 158 5.63 5.55 19.66
CA ASN A 158 5.39 4.31 20.41
C ASN A 158 5.35 4.52 21.93
N HIS A 159 6.15 5.44 22.48
CA HIS A 159 6.11 5.77 23.93
C HIS A 159 4.85 6.55 24.34
N LYS A 160 4.23 7.34 23.45
CA LYS A 160 2.99 8.09 23.77
C LYS A 160 1.75 7.20 23.86
N HIS A 161 1.79 5.97 23.31
CA HIS A 161 0.67 5.02 23.32
C HIS A 161 0.86 3.83 24.28
N SER A 162 1.94 3.81 25.07
CA SER A 162 2.02 2.93 26.23
C SER A 162 1.11 3.51 27.33
N PRO A 163 0.13 2.77 27.89
CA PRO A 163 -0.68 3.29 28.97
C PRO A 163 0.25 3.66 30.13
N GLN A 164 0.17 4.92 30.57
CA GLN A 164 0.74 5.29 31.86
C GLN A 164 0.13 4.37 32.91
N GLY A 165 1.00 3.84 33.78
CA GLY A 165 0.71 2.74 34.68
C GLY A 165 -0.58 2.90 35.46
N LEU A 166 -1.22 1.76 35.68
CA LEU A 166 -1.93 1.51 36.92
C LEU A 166 -0.97 0.67 37.77
N ASP A 167 -0.31 1.36 38.70
CA ASP A 167 0.09 0.79 39.98
C ASP A 167 -1.16 0.27 40.73
#